data_AF-A0A429G187-F1
#
_entry.id   AF-A0A429G187-F1
#
_cell.length_a   1.000
_cell.length_b   1.000
_cell.length_c   1.000
_cell.angle_alpha   90.00
_cell.angle_beta   90.00
_cell.angle_gamma   90.00
#
_symmetry.space_group_name_H-M   'P 1'
#
loop_
_entity.id
_entity.type
_entity.pdbx_description
1 polymer ?
#
loop_
_entity_poly.entity_id
_entity_poly.type
_entity_poly.pdbx_seq_one_letter_code
_entity_poly.pdbx_strand_id
1 'polypeptide(L)'
;MTIEPEDLPPVPDIPTTPSGLPVRVPQANLAEPLRTDEAAPAPQPDEDADPGRSPEEIKRIMGAYQRGGRRGRDDAAANLGTTAAKGEEEQ
;
A
#
# COMPACT_ATOMS: atom_id res chain seq x y z
N MET A 1 -45.10 20.06 38.03
CA MET A 1 -43.88 19.95 38.85
C MET A 1 -42.80 20.71 38.08
N THR A 2 -42.57 21.96 38.46
CA THR A 2 -41.56 22.85 37.84
C THR A 2 -40.20 22.44 38.37
N ILE A 3 -39.28 22.03 37.49
CA ILE A 3 -37.88 21.84 37.85
C ILE A 3 -37.23 23.22 37.96
N GLU A 4 -36.79 23.59 39.15
CA GLU A 4 -36.01 24.81 39.37
C GLU A 4 -34.61 24.60 38.75
N PRO A 5 -34.03 25.60 38.06
CA PRO A 5 -32.77 25.44 37.33
C PRO A 5 -31.56 25.16 38.23
N GLU A 6 -31.69 25.34 39.55
CA GLU A 6 -30.64 25.08 40.54
C GLU A 6 -30.51 23.59 40.93
N ASP A 7 -31.47 22.75 40.55
CA ASP A 7 -31.50 21.31 40.89
C ASP A 7 -30.87 20.42 39.79
N LEU A 8 -30.23 21.03 38.79
CA LEU A 8 -29.49 20.31 37.75
C LEU A 8 -28.09 19.95 38.27
N PRO A 9 -27.68 18.67 38.19
CA PRO A 9 -26.32 18.28 38.59
C PRO A 9 -25.30 19.05 37.73
N PRO A 10 -24.15 19.46 38.32
CA PRO A 10 -23.13 20.19 37.58
C PRO A 10 -22.70 19.37 36.36
N VAL A 11 -22.80 19.97 35.17
CA VAL A 11 -22.29 19.34 33.94
C VAL A 11 -20.78 19.25 34.08
N PRO A 12 -20.18 18.06 33.94
CA PRO A 12 -18.73 17.93 34.03
C PRO A 12 -18.06 18.75 32.92
N ASP A 13 -16.96 19.41 33.25
CA ASP A 13 -16.12 20.14 32.28
C ASP A 13 -15.44 19.15 31.33
N ILE A 14 -16.16 18.72 30.30
CA ILE A 14 -15.66 17.80 29.27
C ILE A 14 -14.92 18.63 28.21
N PRO A 15 -13.69 18.26 27.83
CA PRO A 15 -13.00 18.94 26.73
C PRO A 15 -13.84 18.84 25.46
N THR A 16 -14.04 19.96 24.78
CA THR A 16 -14.81 20.05 23.54
C THR A 16 -13.92 20.39 22.35
N THR A 17 -14.32 19.89 21.19
CA THR A 17 -13.79 20.32 19.89
C THR A 17 -14.23 21.76 19.60
N PRO A 18 -13.59 22.47 18.64
CA PRO A 18 -14.00 23.82 18.26
C PRO A 18 -15.47 23.95 17.81
N SER A 19 -16.10 22.85 17.37
CA SER A 19 -17.52 22.78 17.01
C SER A 19 -18.46 22.52 18.21
N GLY A 20 -17.93 22.44 19.44
CA GLY A 20 -18.69 22.22 20.66
C GLY A 20 -19.02 20.76 21.00
N LEU A 21 -18.60 19.80 20.17
CA LEU A 21 -18.80 18.37 20.45
C LEU A 21 -17.75 17.85 21.44
N PRO A 22 -18.10 16.93 22.37
CA PRO A 22 -17.15 16.29 23.27
C PRO A 22 -15.98 15.65 22.52
N VAL A 23 -14.76 15.87 23.00
CA VAL A 23 -13.56 15.25 22.43
C VAL A 23 -13.62 13.74 22.64
N ARG A 24 -13.37 12.96 21.58
CA ARG A 24 -13.24 11.50 21.68
C ARG A 24 -12.02 11.16 22.54
N VAL A 25 -12.19 10.25 23.49
CA VAL A 25 -11.08 9.67 24.26
C VAL A 25 -10.69 8.35 23.60
N PRO A 26 -9.45 8.17 23.11
CA PRO A 26 -8.99 6.91 22.54
C PRO A 26 -9.22 5.76 23.53
N GLN A 27 -9.64 4.60 23.01
CA GLN A 27 -9.80 3.36 23.77
C GLN A 27 -10.85 3.39 24.91
N ALA A 28 -11.56 4.50 25.14
CA ALA A 28 -12.49 4.65 26.26
C ALA A 28 -13.60 3.58 26.30
N ASN A 29 -14.05 3.14 25.13
CA ASN A 29 -15.13 2.14 24.99
C ASN A 29 -14.63 0.80 24.45
N LEU A 30 -13.35 0.44 24.69
CA LEU A 30 -12.84 -0.87 24.32
C LEU A 30 -12.89 -1.84 25.50
N ALA A 31 -13.12 -3.11 25.17
CA ALA A 31 -13.03 -4.21 26.11
C ALA A 31 -11.60 -4.32 26.67
N GLU A 32 -11.47 -4.80 27.91
CA GLU A 32 -10.20 -4.88 28.63
C GLU A 32 -9.06 -5.53 27.82
N PRO A 33 -9.26 -6.65 27.10
CA PRO A 33 -8.18 -7.28 26.31
C PRO A 33 -7.73 -6.46 25.09
N LEU A 34 -8.50 -5.45 24.69
CA LEU A 34 -8.24 -4.60 23.52
C LEU A 34 -7.65 -3.25 23.92
N ARG A 35 -7.56 -2.95 25.22
CA ARG A 35 -6.92 -1.73 25.69
C ARG A 35 -5.41 -1.91 25.59
N THR A 36 -4.77 -1.04 24.84
CA THR A 36 -3.31 -0.97 24.82
C THR A 36 -2.87 -0.05 25.95
N ASP A 37 -2.27 -0.60 27.00
CA ASP A 37 -1.70 0.18 28.13
C ASP A 37 -0.42 0.94 27.75
N GLU A 38 0.19 0.56 26.63
CA GLU A 38 1.41 1.17 26.11
C GLU A 38 1.08 2.28 25.11
N ALA A 39 1.72 3.44 25.27
CA ALA A 39 1.64 4.52 24.28
C ALA A 39 1.99 3.94 22.90
N ALA A 40 1.22 4.32 21.88
CA ALA A 40 1.45 3.85 20.51
C ALA A 40 2.96 3.93 20.19
N PRO A 41 3.57 2.84 19.67
CA PRO A 41 4.99 2.83 19.39
C PRO A 41 5.31 4.04 18.51
N ALA A 42 6.43 4.70 18.81
CA ALA A 42 6.92 5.81 18.00
C ALA A 42 6.92 5.39 16.52
N PRO A 43 6.60 6.30 15.58
CA PRO A 43 6.64 5.98 14.16
C PRO A 43 7.98 5.33 13.85
N GLN A 44 7.94 4.13 13.27
CA GLN A 44 9.14 3.44 12.83
C GLN A 44 9.85 4.36 11.83
N PRO A 45 11.19 4.47 11.89
CA PRO A 45 11.93 5.23 10.90
C PRO A 45 11.57 4.70 9.52
N ASP A 46 11.24 5.60 8.60
CA ASP A 46 10.88 5.25 7.24
C ASP A 46 11.96 4.33 6.66
N GLU A 47 11.61 3.08 6.36
CA GLU A 47 12.48 2.14 5.64
C GLU A 47 12.75 2.60 4.19
N ASP A 48 12.14 3.73 3.79
CA ASP A 48 12.12 4.34 2.45
C ASP A 48 13.43 5.00 1.99
N ALA A 49 14.55 4.78 2.70
CA ALA A 49 15.85 5.19 2.21
C ALA A 49 16.51 4.15 1.29
N ASP A 50 15.75 3.22 0.68
CA ASP A 50 16.25 2.45 -0.46
C ASP A 50 16.20 3.36 -1.71
N PRO A 51 17.35 3.83 -2.23
CA PRO A 51 17.39 4.65 -3.44
C PRO A 51 16.90 3.90 -4.69
N GLY A 52 16.57 2.61 -4.56
CA GLY A 52 16.15 1.76 -5.66
C GLY A 52 17.32 1.46 -6.61
N ARG A 53 16.98 0.93 -7.79
CA ARG A 53 17.98 0.58 -8.81
C ARG A 53 18.52 1.82 -9.51
N SER A 54 19.82 1.83 -9.80
CA SER A 54 20.42 2.93 -10.54
C SER A 54 19.89 3.01 -11.98
N PRO A 55 19.89 4.19 -12.62
CA PRO A 55 19.50 4.33 -14.01
C PRO A 55 20.31 3.44 -14.96
N GLU A 56 21.60 3.26 -14.69
CA GLU A 56 22.50 2.38 -15.45
C GLU A 56 22.07 0.91 -15.33
N GLU A 57 21.69 0.47 -14.13
CA GLU A 57 21.21 -0.88 -13.89
C GLU A 57 19.88 -1.14 -14.61
N ILE A 58 18.93 -0.19 -14.55
CA ILE A 58 17.67 -0.28 -15.27
C ILE A 58 17.90 -0.39 -16.79
N LYS A 59 18.79 0.45 -17.34
CA LYS A 59 19.17 0.39 -18.77
C LYS A 59 19.75 -0.97 -19.15
N ARG A 60 20.59 -1.55 -18.29
CA ARG A 60 21.18 -2.89 -18.50
C ARG A 60 20.09 -3.97 -18.55
N ILE A 61 19.18 -3.96 -17.57
CA ILE A 61 18.08 -4.93 -17.45
C ILE A 61 17.17 -4.84 -18.68
N MET A 62 16.70 -3.64 -19.00
CA MET A 62 15.79 -3.42 -20.13
C MET A 62 16.47 -3.75 -21.46
N GLY A 63 17.74 -3.39 -21.63
CA GLY A 63 18.51 -3.72 -22.82
C GLY A 63 18.68 -5.24 -23.01
N ALA A 64 18.89 -6.00 -21.94
CA ALA A 64 18.95 -7.46 -22.01
C ALA A 64 17.60 -8.06 -22.42
N TYR A 65 16.51 -7.59 -21.83
CA TYR A 65 15.16 -8.05 -22.14
C TYR A 65 14.79 -7.81 -23.61
N GLN A 66 15.07 -6.61 -24.12
CA GLN A 66 14.81 -6.26 -25.52
C GLN A 66 15.63 -7.11 -26.50
N ARG A 67 16.92 -7.30 -26.23
CA ARG A 67 17.78 -8.16 -27.07
C ARG A 67 17.30 -9.61 -27.08
N GLY A 68 16.92 -10.15 -25.92
CA GLY A 68 16.34 -11.49 -25.81
C GLY A 68 15.06 -11.64 -26.63
N GLY A 69 14.14 -10.68 -26.54
CA GLY A 69 12.90 -10.70 -27.31
C GLY A 69 13.08 -10.51 -28.83
N ARG A 70 14.07 -9.72 -29.28
CA ARG A 70 14.43 -9.65 -30.69
C ARG A 70 14.95 -11.00 -31.18
N ARG A 71 15.95 -11.56 -30.50
CA ARG A 71 16.54 -12.86 -30.85
C ARG A 71 15.50 -13.98 -30.89
N GLY A 72 14.62 -14.07 -29.88
CA GLY A 72 13.59 -15.10 -29.86
C GLY A 72 12.60 -15.00 -31.03
N ARG A 73 12.29 -13.80 -31.50
CA ARG A 73 11.45 -13.60 -32.70
C ARG A 73 12.18 -13.98 -33.98
N ASP A 74 13.46 -13.62 -34.09
CA ASP A 74 14.27 -13.99 -35.25
C ASP A 74 14.41 -15.53 -35.34
N ASP A 75 14.70 -16.19 -34.21
CA ASP A 75 14.79 -17.65 -34.10
C ASP A 75 13.44 -18.33 -34.43
N ALA A 76 12.32 -17.78 -33.94
CA ALA A 76 10.98 -18.29 -34.24
C ALA A 76 10.60 -18.11 -35.72
N ALA A 77 10.93 -16.97 -36.32
CA ALA A 77 10.69 -16.72 -37.75
C ALA A 77 11.51 -17.67 -38.63
N ALA A 78 12.78 -17.93 -38.27
CA ALA A 78 13.62 -18.91 -38.96
C ALA A 78 13.01 -20.32 -38.89
N ASN A 79 12.54 -20.73 -37.71
CA ASN A 79 11.88 -22.02 -37.53
C ASN A 79 10.55 -22.14 -38.30
N LEU A 80 9.75 -21.08 -38.38
CA LEU A 80 8.53 -21.07 -39.20
C LEU A 80 8.85 -21.23 -40.69
N GLY A 81 9.88 -20.52 -41.17
CA GLY A 81 10.36 -20.64 -42.56
C GLY A 81 10.87 -22.04 -42.91
N THR A 82 11.60 -22.69 -41.99
CA THR A 82 12.08 -24.07 -42.20
C THR A 82 10.95 -25.10 -42.12
N THR A 83 9.94 -24.89 -41.26
CA THR A 83 8.75 -25.77 -41.24
C THR A 83 7.90 -25.65 -42.51
N ALA A 84 7.82 -24.46 -43.11
CA ALA A 84 7.11 -24.26 -44.38
C ALA A 84 7.82 -24.99 -45.54
N ALA A 85 9.15 -24.87 -45.64
CA ALA A 85 9.94 -25.57 -46.65
C ALA A 85 9.85 -27.11 -46.52
N LYS A 86 9.81 -27.64 -45.29
CA LYS A 86 9.68 -29.08 -45.05
C LYS A 86 8.30 -29.65 -45.43
N GLY A 87 7.24 -28.83 -45.36
CA GLY A 87 5.89 -29.24 -45.74
C GLY A 87 5.66 -29.38 -47.25
N GLU A 88 6.56 -28.87 -48.07
CA GLU A 88 6.49 -28.95 -49.54
C GLU A 88 7.18 -30.21 -50.10
N GLU A 89 7.98 -30.92 -49.30
CA GLU A 89 8.73 -32.11 -49.73
C GLU A 89 7.96 -33.44 -49.49
N GLU A 90 6.82 -33.41 -48.80
CA GLU A 90 6.02 -34.59 -48.44
C GLU A 90 4.75 -34.77 -49.32
N GLN A 91 4.65 -34.07 -50.46
CA GLN A 91 3.48 -34.07 -51.36
C GLN A 91 3.80 -34.62 -52.76
#